data_AF-A0A3L7XF39-F1
#
_entry.id   AF-A0A3L7XF39-F1
#
_cell.length_a   1.000
_cell.length_b   1.000
_cell.length_c   1.000
_cell.angle_alpha   90.00
_cell.angle_beta   90.00
_cell.angle_gamma   90.00
#
_symmetry.space_group_name_H-M   'P 1'
#
loop_
_entity.id
_entity.type
_entity.pdbx_description
1 polymer ?
#
loop_
_entity_poly.entity_id
_entity_poly.type
_entity_poly.pdbx_seq_one_letter_code
_entity_poly.pdbx_strand_id
1 'polypeptide(L)' 'MVAKRKRYGAEEIIAKLREAEVGLAQGQSGAQVVRKLCVSEQTYYRWRREYGGMKVDQAKRLKELERENA' A
#
# COMPACT_ATOMS: atom_id res chain seq x y z
N MET A 1 25.65 14.18 -0.98
CA MET A 1 24.28 14.73 -0.93
C MET A 1 23.35 13.61 -0.45
N VAL A 2 22.82 13.67 0.77
CA VAL A 2 21.85 12.67 1.24
C VAL A 2 20.51 12.96 0.57
N ALA A 3 20.04 12.06 -0.28
CA ALA A 3 18.74 12.19 -0.94
C ALA A 3 17.66 12.48 0.11
N LYS A 4 16.95 13.60 -0.05
CA LYS A 4 15.85 14.04 0.82
C LYS A 4 14.84 12.91 0.92
N ARG A 5 14.83 12.17 2.04
CA ARG A 5 13.87 11.08 2.27
C ARG A 5 12.47 11.69 2.23
N LYS A 6 11.75 11.45 1.12
CA LYS A 6 10.32 11.74 1.02
C LYS A 6 9.66 10.93 2.14
N ARG A 7 9.18 11.62 3.18
CA ARG A 7 8.52 10.98 4.32
C ARG A 7 7.10 10.66 3.85
N TYR A 8 6.86 9.40 3.55
CA TYR A 8 5.51 8.90 3.33
C TYR A 8 4.82 8.85 4.70
N GLY A 9 3.63 9.43 4.80
CA GLY A 9 2.78 9.28 5.99
C GLY A 9 2.23 7.85 6.09
N ALA A 10 1.80 7.44 7.29
CA ALA A 10 1.23 6.10 7.49
C ALA A 10 0.04 5.84 6.56
N GLU A 11 -0.83 6.82 6.38
CA GLU A 11 -2.00 6.74 5.49
C GLU A 11 -1.60 6.52 4.02
N GLU A 12 -0.59 7.26 3.54
CA GLU A 12 -0.08 7.12 2.17
C GLU A 12 0.59 5.75 1.96
N ILE A 13 1.31 5.25 2.95
CA ILE A 13 1.89 3.90 2.94
C ILE A 13 0.79 2.83 2.87
N ILE A 14 -0.24 2.96 3.71
CA ILE A 14 -1.38 2.02 3.75
C ILE A 14 -2.13 2.02 2.41
N ALA A 15 -2.38 3.19 1.83
CA ALA A 15 -3.02 3.31 0.52
C ALA A 15 -2.20 2.61 -0.57
N LYS A 16 -0.89 2.87 -0.63
CA LYS A 16 0.03 2.19 -1.57
C LYS A 16 0.07 0.68 -1.37
N LEU A 17 0.07 0.20 -0.13
CA LEU A 17 0.02 -1.23 0.16
C LEU A 17 -1.31 -1.87 -0.27
N ARG A 18 -2.44 -1.16 -0.24
CA ARG A 18 -3.73 -1.65 -0.75
C ARG A 18 -3.71 -1.75 -2.28
N GLU A 19 -3.22 -0.72 -2.96
CA GLU A 19 -3.06 -0.74 -4.42
C GLU A 19 -2.14 -1.90 -4.86
N ALA A 20 -1.08 -2.15 -4.09
CA ALA A 20 -0.24 -3.32 -4.30
C ALA A 20 -0.98 -4.65 -4.20
N GLU A 21 -1.86 -4.79 -3.23
CA GLU A 21 -2.66 -6.00 -3.07
C GLU A 21 -3.64 -6.23 -4.20
N VAL A 22 -4.28 -5.17 -4.69
CA VAL A 22 -5.16 -5.24 -5.86
C VAL A 22 -4.36 -5.70 -7.07
N GLY A 23 -3.17 -5.13 -7.31
CA GLY A 23 -2.29 -5.57 -8.39
C GLY A 23 -1.86 -7.03 -8.26
N LEU A 24 -1.48 -7.48 -7.06
CA LEU A 24 -1.15 -8.88 -6.81
C LEU A 24 -2.35 -9.81 -7.04
N ALA A 25 -3.55 -9.41 -6.61
CA ALA A 25 -4.79 -10.17 -6.82
C ALA A 25 -5.20 -10.25 -8.30
N GLN A 26 -4.84 -9.24 -9.10
CA GLN A 26 -4.99 -9.22 -10.55
C GLN A 26 -3.90 -10.04 -11.29
N GLY A 27 -3.03 -10.74 -10.56
CA GLY A 27 -1.97 -11.57 -11.13
C GLY A 27 -0.70 -10.81 -11.52
N GLN A 28 -0.56 -9.53 -11.12
CA GLN A 28 0.67 -8.79 -11.35
C GLN A 28 1.79 -9.31 -10.43
N SER A 29 3.03 -9.29 -10.92
CA SER A 29 4.17 -9.65 -10.07
C SER A 29 4.50 -8.54 -9.07
N GLY A 30 5.15 -8.89 -7.95
CA GLY A 30 5.60 -7.91 -6.96
C GLY A 30 6.45 -6.79 -7.57
N ALA A 31 7.32 -7.11 -8.54
CA ALA A 31 8.13 -6.12 -9.25
C ALA A 31 7.28 -5.14 -10.09
N GLN A 32 6.22 -5.61 -10.73
CA GLN A 32 5.30 -4.74 -11.50
C GLN A 32 4.53 -3.80 -10.58
N VAL A 33 4.06 -4.33 -9.46
CA VAL A 33 3.36 -3.57 -8.42
C VAL A 33 4.25 -2.48 -7.83
N VAL A 34 5.48 -2.83 -7.47
CA VAL A 34 6.45 -1.88 -6.91
C VAL A 34 6.81 -0.78 -7.92
N ARG A 35 6.94 -1.12 -9.21
CA ARG A 35 7.12 -0.15 -10.29
C ARG A 35 5.94 0.82 -10.41
N LYS A 36 4.69 0.31 -10.37
CA LYS A 36 3.48 1.15 -10.38
C LYS A 36 3.43 2.11 -9.18
N LEU A 37 3.83 1.64 -8.01
CA LEU A 37 3.87 2.45 -6.80
C LEU A 37 4.98 3.51 -6.78
N CYS A 38 5.89 3.51 -7.76
CA CYS A 38 7.09 4.34 -7.82
C CYS A 38 7.94 4.27 -6.54
N VAL A 39 8.07 3.08 -5.95
CA VAL A 39 8.92 2.83 -4.78
C VAL A 39 9.94 1.73 -5.09
N SER A 40 10.94 1.58 -4.24
CA SER A 40 11.86 0.44 -4.33
C SER A 40 11.24 -0.80 -3.67
N GLU A 41 11.63 -1.99 -4.12
CA GLU A 41 11.16 -3.26 -3.54
C GLU A 41 11.48 -3.34 -2.04
N GLN A 42 12.67 -2.90 -1.65
CA GLN A 42 13.06 -2.83 -0.24
C GLN A 42 12.12 -1.96 0.59
N THR A 43 11.69 -0.81 0.05
CA THR A 43 10.74 0.08 0.73
C THR A 43 9.38 -0.61 0.89
N TYR A 44 8.91 -1.26 -0.17
CA TYR A 44 7.65 -2.01 -0.16
C TYR A 44 7.65 -3.15 0.87
N TYR A 45 8.71 -3.97 0.91
CA TYR A 45 8.80 -5.05 1.90
C TYR A 45 8.88 -4.52 3.34
N ARG A 46 9.60 -3.42 3.58
CA ARG A 46 9.63 -2.75 4.88
C ARG A 46 8.23 -2.28 5.28
N TRP A 47 7.51 -1.62 4.38
CA TRP A 47 6.14 -1.19 4.62
C TRP A 47 5.20 -2.36 4.87
N ARG A 48 5.34 -3.47 4.13
CA ARG A 48 4.53 -4.67 4.35
C ARG A 48 4.78 -5.27 5.74
N ARG A 49 6.01 -5.20 6.25
CA ARG A 49 6.35 -5.64 7.62
C ARG A 49 5.78 -4.71 8.69
N GLU A 50 5.82 -3.40 8.47
CA GLU A 50 5.45 -2.38 9.47
C GLU A 50 3.94 -2.06 9.47
N TYR A 51 3.31 -2.03 8.29
CA TYR A 51 1.91 -1.63 8.09
C TYR A 51 1.04 -2.72 7.45
N GLY A 52 1.62 -3.83 6.95
CA GLY A 52 0.86 -4.88 6.27
C GLY A 52 -0.13 -5.63 7.16
N GLY A 53 0.04 -5.57 8.48
CA GLY A 53 -0.90 -6.13 9.47
C GLY A 53 -2.13 -5.27 9.75
N MET A 54 -2.14 -3.98 9.38
CA MET A 54 -3.28 -3.07 9.63
C MET A 54 -4.52 -3.37 8.77
N LYS A 55 -4.40 -4.25 7.78
CA LYS A 55 -5.46 -4.54 6.80
C LYS A 55 -6.64 -5.34 7.34
N VAL A 56 -6.47 -6.20 8.34
CA VAL A 56 -7.61 -7.02 8.79
C VAL A 56 -8.66 -6.16 9.50
N ASP A 57 -8.23 -5.14 10.25
CA ASP A 57 -9.15 -4.29 11.01
C ASP A 57 -9.68 -3.09 10.20
N GLN A 58 -8.85 -2.43 9.39
CA GLN A 58 -9.27 -1.24 8.64
C GLN A 58 -9.92 -1.51 7.27
N ALA A 59 -9.77 -2.72 6.68
CA ALA A 59 -10.43 -3.05 5.41
C ALA A 59 -11.94 -3.28 5.58
N LYS A 60 -12.38 -3.74 6.76
CA LYS A 60 -13.81 -3.82 7.10
C LYS A 60 -14.48 -2.44 7.06
N ARG A 61 -13.81 -1.42 7.61
CA ARG A 61 -14.38 -0.06 7.74
C ARG A 61 -14.44 0.72 6.42
N LEU A 62 -13.54 0.45 5.49
CA LEU A 62 -13.56 1.12 4.17
C LEU A 62 -14.64 0.56 3.23
N LYS A 63 -15.03 -0.72 3.39
CA LYS A 63 -16.16 -1.30 2.65
C LYS A 63 -17.53 -0.75 3.09
N GLU A 64 -17.64 -0.21 4.30
CA GLU A 64 -18.86 0.45 4.77
C GLU A 64 -18.98 1.89 4.22
N LEU A 65 -17.85 2.61 4.10
CA LEU A 65 -17.83 3.98 3.56
C LEU A 65 -18.17 4.07 2.06
N GLU A 66 -17.86 3.05 1.26
CA GLU A 66 -18.29 3.01 -0.16
C GLU A 66 -19.79 2.74 -0.32
N ARG A 67 -20.47 2.25 0.74
CA ARG A 67 -21.91 1.92 0.70
C ARG A 67 -22.81 3.05 1.20
N GLU A 68 -22.27 4.04 1.91
CA GLU A 68 -22.99 5.23 2.37
C GLU A 68 -22.90 6.43 1.41
N ASN A 69 -22.17 6.30 0.29
CA ASN A 69 -22.03 7.34 -0.73
C ASN A 69 -22.72 6.96 -2.06
N ALA A 70 -23.84 6.24 -1.96
CA ALA A 70 -24.75 5.90 -3.05
C ALA A 70 -26.17 6.35 -2.71
#